data_AF-A0A520XIK9-F1
#
_entry.id   AF-A0A520XIK9-F1
#
_cell.length_a   1.000
_cell.length_b   1.000
_cell.length_c   1.000
_cell.angle_alpha   90.00
_cell.angle_beta   90.00
_cell.angle_gamma   90.00
#
_symmetry.space_group_name_H-M   'P 1'
#
loop_
_entity.id
_entity.type
_entity.pdbx_description
1 polymer ?
#
loop_
_entity_poly.entity_id
_entity_poly.type
_entity_poly.pdbx_seq_one_letter_code
_entity_poly.pdbx_strand_id
1 'polypeptide(L)' 'MFDTLTDRFDGIFGKLRGKGRLSAEDVDEALREIRLALLEADVNFEVVKS' A
#
# COMPACT_ATOMS: atom_id res chain seq x y z
N MET A 1 12.07 -1.19 -12.32
CA MET A 1 10.72 -1.82 -12.33
C MET A 1 10.20 -1.94 -10.90
N PHE A 2 10.98 -2.53 -9.97
CA PHE A 2 10.62 -2.54 -8.55
C PHE A 2 10.77 -1.19 -7.85
N ASP A 3 11.62 -0.28 -8.35
CA ASP A 3 11.82 1.04 -7.75
C ASP A 3 10.52 1.86 -7.69
N THR A 4 9.71 1.81 -8.76
CA THR A 4 8.41 2.50 -8.80
C THR A 4 7.42 1.96 -7.77
N LEU A 5 7.50 0.66 -7.47
CA LEU A 5 6.68 0.01 -6.44
C LEU A 5 7.19 0.38 -5.04
N THR A 6 8.51 0.40 -4.86
CA THR A 6 9.17 0.85 -3.63
C THR A 6 8.78 2.29 -3.29
N ASP A 7 8.84 3.20 -4.27
CA ASP A 7 8.47 4.61 -4.08
C ASP A 7 7.00 4.77 -3.68
N ARG A 8 6.09 3.97 -4.28
CA ARG A 8 4.67 3.96 -3.90
C ARG A 8 4.48 3.49 -2.47
N PHE A 9 5.14 2.41 -2.07
CA PHE A 9 5.04 1.90 -0.71
C PHE A 9 5.64 2.86 0.31
N ASP A 10 6.76 3.51 0.01
CA ASP A 10 7.34 4.53 0.89
C ASP A 10 6.39 5.72 1.07
N GLY A 11 5.66 6.12 0.01
CA GLY A 11 4.60 7.12 0.11
C GLY A 11 3.44 6.69 1.01
N ILE A 12 2.95 5.45 0.84
CA ILE A 12 1.85 4.89 1.63
C ILE A 12 2.25 4.78 3.11
N PHE A 13 3.42 4.21 3.39
CA PHE A 13 3.92 4.09 4.77
C PHE A 13 4.28 5.44 5.37
N GLY A 14 4.70 6.42 4.57
CA GLY A 14 4.89 7.80 5.00
C GLY A 14 3.63 8.42 5.60
N LYS A 15 2.44 8.12 5.05
CA LYS A 15 1.14 8.60 5.57
C LYS A 15 0.76 7.96 6.91
N LEU A 16 1.26 6.77 7.18
CA LEU A 16 1.01 6.02 8.42
C LEU A 16 2.04 6.37 9.51
N ARG A 17 3.29 6.62 9.11
CA ARG A 17 4.37 7.02 10.01
C ARG A 17 4.04 8.40 10.62
N GLY A 18 4.16 8.52 11.94
CA GLY A 18 3.97 9.78 12.66
C GLY A 18 2.56 10.03 13.24
N LYS A 19 1.56 9.18 12.94
CA LYS A 19 0.20 9.31 13.51
C LYS A 19 0.09 8.93 15.00
N GLY A 20 1.08 8.25 15.58
CA GLY A 20 1.11 7.85 16.99
C GLY A 20 0.17 6.67 17.33
N ARG A 21 -1.08 6.71 16.89
CA ARG A 21 -2.01 5.56 16.85
C ARG A 21 -2.71 5.52 15.50
N LEU A 22 -2.80 4.34 14.91
CA LEU A 22 -3.53 4.12 13.67
C LEU A 22 -4.99 3.79 13.98
N SER A 23 -5.91 4.46 13.28
CA SER A 23 -7.32 4.07 13.27
C SER A 23 -7.57 2.94 12.26
N ALA A 24 -8.73 2.28 12.36
CA ALA A 24 -9.11 1.26 11.38
C ALA A 24 -9.24 1.86 9.96
N GLU A 25 -9.74 3.10 9.85
CA GLU A 25 -9.85 3.81 8.58
C GLU A 25 -8.48 4.08 7.94
N ASP A 26 -7.48 4.46 8.74
CA ASP A 26 -6.12 4.69 8.24
C ASP A 26 -5.51 3.42 7.64
N VAL A 27 -5.75 2.28 8.29
CA VAL A 27 -5.24 0.98 7.86
C VAL A 27 -5.97 0.52 6.60
N ASP A 28 -7.30 0.63 6.56
CA ASP A 28 -8.11 0.25 5.40
C ASP A 28 -7.75 1.06 4.16
N GLU A 29 -7.49 2.36 4.32
CA GLU A 29 -7.09 3.23 3.23
C GLU A 29 -5.70 2.86 2.69
N ALA A 30 -4.73 2.64 3.57
CA ALA A 30 -3.40 2.19 3.16
C ALA A 30 -3.44 0.82 2.47
N LEU A 31 -4.25 -0.12 2.96
CA LEU A 31 -4.42 -1.43 2.33
C LEU A 31 -5.06 -1.33 0.94
N ARG A 32 -6.01 -0.41 0.73
CA ARG A 32 -6.55 -0.13 -0.61
C ARG A 32 -5.48 0.39 -1.56
N GLU A 33 -4.66 1.36 -1.12
CA GLU A 33 -3.57 1.90 -1.94
C GLU A 33 -2.54 0.82 -2.29
N ILE A 34 -2.18 -0.05 -1.34
CA ILE A 34 -1.27 -1.19 -1.57
C ILE A 34 -1.81 -2.14 -2.63
N ARG A 35 -3.11 -2.53 -2.53
CA ARG A 35 -3.72 -3.44 -3.50
C ARG A 35 -3.72 -2.87 -4.92
N LEU A 36 -4.02 -1.58 -5.05
CA LEU A 36 -3.97 -0.89 -6.34
C LEU A 36 -2.55 -0.85 -6.91
N ALA A 37 -1.56 -0.51 -6.09
CA ALA A 37 -0.15 -0.48 -6.51
C ALA A 37 0.35 -1.85 -6.99
N LEU A 38 -0.07 -2.93 -6.33
CA LEU A 38 0.28 -4.29 -6.75
C LEU A 38 -0.37 -4.68 -8.09
N LEU A 39 -1.65 -4.34 -8.30
CA LEU A 39 -2.33 -4.61 -9.57
C LEU A 39 -1.73 -3.82 -10.73
N GLU A 40 -1.36 -2.57 -10.51
CA GLU A 40 -0.69 -1.74 -11.52
C GLU A 40 0.71 -2.27 -11.90
N ALA A 41 1.35 -3.02 -11.01
CA ALA A 41 2.65 -3.64 -11.25
C ALA A 41 2.54 -5.05 -11.88
N ASP A 42 1.37 -5.39 -12.43
CA ASP A 42 1.06 -6.69 -13.04
C ASP A 42 1.23 -7.89 -12.08
N VAL A 43 0.99 -7.69 -10.77
CA VAL A 43 0.99 -8.78 -9.79
C VAL A 43 -0.30 -9.59 -9.89
N ASN A 44 -0.18 -10.92 -9.74
CA ASN A 44 -1.32 -11.83 -9.80
C ASN A 44 -2.40 -11.48 -8.76
N PHE A 45 -3.66 -11.47 -9.19
CA PHE A 45 -4.81 -11.11 -8.36
C PHE A 45 -4.96 -11.98 -7.09
N GLU A 46 -4.64 -13.28 -7.15
CA GLU A 46 -4.67 -14.16 -5.98
C GLU A 46 -3.69 -13.68 -4.91
N VAL A 47 -2.55 -13.12 -5.31
CA VAL A 47 -1.55 -12.55 -4.38
C VAL A 47 -2.04 -11.24 -3.76
N VAL A 48 -2.75 -10.41 -4.53
CA VAL A 48 -3.28 -9.11 -4.05
C VAL A 48 -4.46 -9.27 -3.09
N LYS A 49 -5.24 -10.33 -3.26
CA LYS A 49 -6.42 -10.62 -2.42
C LYS A 49 -6.07 -11.33 -1.10
N SER A 50 -4.94 -12.05 -1.07
CA SER A 50 -4.49 -12.89 0.05
C SER A 50 -4.14 -12.11 1.32
#